data_AF-A0A1H6BQ88-F1
#
_entry.id   AF-A0A1H6BQ88-F1
#
_cell.length_a   1.000
_cell.length_b   1.000
_cell.length_c   1.000
_cell.angle_alpha   90.00
_cell.angle_beta   90.00
_cell.angle_gamma   90.00
#
_symmetry.space_group_name_H-M   'P 1'
#
loop_
_entity.id
_entity.type
_entity.pdbx_description
1 polymer ?
#
loop_
_entity_poly.entity_id
_entity_poly.type
_entity_poly.pdbx_seq_one_letter_code
_entity_poly.pdbx_strand_id
1 'polypeptide(L)'
;MPRYLWHFCFMEQTKPIRHPNLNLSDEEWDKLEILSGLDYSIDKIATYFGINKTIFRQIAADDDSFLAERLKAGKIKQDMDERLGLHRLAAEGDVPAQKQIHDIKRTRAFKISKMDIFGTFESKKILESLNDYIQAGKSIKDISAEEQLYIDTLVFIRDMDGIYGRKATVEFFVKHFGLKHQRASEMYEESLNLFFGNRNINKKSLRAKFADKLEQAANVVAQNAESSRDWEVYGNLIKQAASMLELDKPDVEKLPKEMYLPTIKVYTLDAETVGLPPINRMELAAEIDALDHPESVKESLKQDALINKLDIASRLDKIEEDFKK
;
A
#
# COMPACT_ATOMS: atom_id res chain seq x y z
N MET A 1 50.69 27.26 -7.16
CA MET A 1 49.47 27.23 -6.31
C MET A 1 49.36 25.84 -5.71
N PRO A 2 49.31 25.72 -4.38
CA PRO A 2 49.38 24.44 -3.68
C PRO A 2 47.99 23.79 -3.60
N ARG A 3 47.94 22.46 -3.78
CA ARG A 3 46.78 21.64 -3.43
C ARG A 3 46.80 21.44 -1.92
N TYR A 4 45.73 21.88 -1.25
CA TYR A 4 45.54 21.74 0.18
C TYR A 4 45.53 20.25 0.59
N LEU A 5 46.51 19.87 1.40
CA LEU A 5 46.50 18.66 2.21
C LEU A 5 45.38 18.81 3.25
N TRP A 6 44.30 18.05 3.11
CA TRP A 6 43.38 17.82 4.21
C TRP A 6 44.04 16.84 5.17
N HIS A 7 44.58 17.34 6.28
CA HIS A 7 44.94 16.51 7.42
C HIS A 7 43.67 15.89 7.99
N PHE A 8 43.46 14.59 7.72
CA PHE A 8 42.58 13.77 8.53
C PHE A 8 43.21 13.66 9.92
N CYS A 9 42.71 14.46 10.85
CA CYS A 9 42.93 14.27 12.27
C CYS A 9 42.20 12.98 12.67
N PHE A 10 42.90 11.85 12.57
CA PHE A 10 42.47 10.62 13.22
C PHE A 10 42.46 10.93 14.73
N MET A 11 41.28 10.90 15.34
CA MET A 11 41.16 10.86 16.80
C MET A 11 42.04 9.73 17.30
N GLU A 12 43.10 10.06 18.04
CA GLU A 12 43.86 9.08 18.81
C GLU A 12 42.87 8.40 19.76
N GLN A 13 42.56 7.14 19.50
CA GLN A 13 41.86 6.30 20.47
C GLN A 13 42.75 6.21 21.71
N THR A 14 42.32 6.86 22.78
CA THR A 14 42.96 6.77 24.09
C THR A 14 43.06 5.30 24.47
N LYS A 15 44.29 4.80 24.64
CA LYS A 15 44.50 3.40 25.04
C LYS A 15 43.74 3.16 26.36
N PRO A 16 43.02 2.04 26.47
CA PRO A 16 42.20 1.71 27.64
C PRO A 16 43.06 1.71 28.91
N ILE A 17 42.49 2.22 30.01
CA ILE A 17 43.21 2.38 31.27
C ILE A 17 43.38 0.99 31.90
N ARG A 18 44.63 0.56 32.10
CA ARG A 18 44.96 -0.64 32.86
C ARG A 18 45.00 -0.30 34.35
N HIS A 19 44.05 -0.82 35.11
CA HIS A 19 44.04 -0.61 36.55
C HIS A 19 45.11 -1.48 37.24
N PRO A 20 45.97 -0.90 38.10
CA PRO A 20 47.03 -1.64 38.78
C PRO A 20 46.52 -2.70 39.76
N ASN A 21 45.23 -2.63 40.12
CA ASN A 21 44.56 -3.56 41.03
C ASN A 21 44.09 -4.86 40.34
N LEU A 22 44.27 -4.97 39.02
CA LEU A 22 43.92 -6.16 38.23
C LEU A 22 45.17 -6.69 37.54
N ASN A 23 45.83 -7.64 38.19
CA ASN A 23 46.99 -8.32 37.62
C ASN A 23 46.58 -9.74 37.19
N LEU A 24 45.97 -9.83 36.01
CA LEU A 24 45.62 -11.10 35.36
C LEU A 24 46.66 -11.40 34.28
N SER A 25 47.06 -12.67 34.20
CA SER A 25 47.89 -13.20 33.10
C SER A 25 47.12 -13.23 31.77
N ASP A 26 47.82 -13.36 30.65
CA ASP A 26 47.19 -13.41 29.33
C ASP A 26 46.19 -14.58 29.20
N GLU A 27 46.50 -15.74 29.80
CA GLU A 27 45.58 -16.89 29.84
C GLU A 27 44.32 -16.64 30.67
N GLU A 28 44.43 -15.84 31.74
CA GLU A 28 43.29 -15.47 32.58
C GLU A 28 42.40 -14.43 31.89
N TRP A 29 42.99 -13.53 31.10
CA TRP A 29 42.23 -12.63 30.22
C TRP A 29 41.44 -13.39 29.17
N ASP A 30 42.02 -14.41 28.55
CA ASP A 30 41.31 -15.24 27.57
C ASP A 30 40.13 -15.98 28.21
N LYS A 31 40.33 -16.55 29.41
CA LYS A 31 39.24 -17.18 30.19
C LYS A 31 38.15 -16.18 30.56
N LEU A 32 38.52 -14.95 30.88
CA LEU A 32 37.59 -13.88 31.22
C LEU A 32 36.73 -13.50 30.02
N GLU A 33 37.31 -13.42 28.82
CA GLU A 33 36.56 -13.18 27.59
C GLU A 33 35.55 -14.29 27.31
N ILE A 34 35.97 -15.56 27.45
CA ILE A 34 35.09 -16.73 27.26
C ILE A 34 33.93 -16.69 28.26
N LEU A 35 34.20 -16.47 29.55
CA LEU A 35 33.15 -16.38 30.57
C LEU A 35 32.19 -15.22 30.33
N SER A 36 32.70 -14.09 29.82
CA SER A 36 31.86 -12.95 29.41
C SER A 36 30.97 -13.30 28.22
N GLY A 37 31.52 -14.00 27.22
CA GLY A 37 30.79 -14.46 26.04
C GLY A 37 29.64 -15.41 26.39
N LEU A 38 29.84 -16.27 27.40
CA LEU A 38 28.81 -17.19 27.92
C LEU A 38 27.78 -16.49 28.85
N ASP A 39 27.75 -15.16 28.89
CA ASP A 39 26.84 -14.34 29.69
C ASP A 39 26.87 -14.62 31.21
N TYR A 40 28.03 -15.03 31.74
CA TYR A 40 28.21 -15.06 33.20
C TYR A 40 28.17 -13.64 33.77
N SER A 41 27.53 -13.48 34.94
CA SER A 41 27.48 -12.18 35.60
C SER A 41 28.87 -11.74 36.08
N ILE A 42 29.09 -10.43 36.06
CA ILE A 42 30.32 -9.77 36.53
C ILE A 42 30.74 -10.28 37.93
N ASP A 43 29.77 -10.55 38.80
CA ASP A 43 30.01 -11.10 40.15
C ASP A 43 30.52 -12.53 40.17
N LYS A 44 29.99 -13.38 39.29
CA LYS A 44 30.43 -14.77 39.17
C LYS A 44 31.84 -14.82 38.59
N ILE A 45 32.12 -13.98 37.60
CA ILE A 45 33.46 -13.81 37.02
C ILE A 45 34.44 -13.32 38.10
N ALA A 46 34.08 -12.28 38.86
CA ALA A 46 34.91 -11.80 39.98
C ALA A 46 35.19 -12.89 41.03
N THR A 47 34.18 -13.69 41.36
CA THR A 47 34.32 -14.82 42.30
C THR A 47 35.27 -15.89 41.76
N TYR A 48 35.18 -16.20 40.46
CA TYR A 48 36.02 -17.20 39.80
C TYR A 48 37.51 -16.81 39.81
N PHE A 49 37.82 -15.53 39.56
CA PHE A 49 39.19 -15.01 39.60
C PHE A 49 39.66 -14.62 41.02
N GLY A 50 38.84 -14.82 42.05
CA GLY A 50 39.18 -14.45 43.42
C GLY A 50 39.32 -12.94 43.66
N ILE A 51 38.74 -12.10 42.79
CA ILE A 51 38.82 -10.63 42.87
C ILE A 51 37.66 -10.10 43.71
N ASN A 52 37.91 -9.02 44.45
CA ASN A 52 36.86 -8.33 45.20
C ASN A 52 35.75 -7.84 44.26
N LYS A 53 34.51 -8.30 44.48
CA LYS A 53 33.33 -7.99 43.66
C LYS A 53 33.07 -6.48 43.52
N THR A 54 33.26 -5.72 44.59
CA THR A 54 33.01 -4.27 44.60
C THR A 54 33.99 -3.54 43.69
N ILE A 55 35.28 -3.90 43.79
CA ILE A 55 36.35 -3.32 42.96
C ILE A 55 36.15 -3.72 41.49
N PHE A 56 35.86 -5.00 41.24
CA PHE A 56 35.66 -5.51 39.89
C PHE A 56 34.45 -4.87 39.19
N ARG A 57 33.34 -4.66 39.92
CA ARG A 57 32.18 -3.92 39.38
C ARG A 57 32.49 -2.47 39.06
N GLN A 58 33.22 -1.76 39.93
CA GLN A 58 33.60 -0.36 39.70
C GLN A 58 34.46 -0.23 38.44
N ILE A 59 35.42 -1.13 38.26
CA ILE A 59 36.30 -1.13 37.10
C ILE A 59 35.57 -1.58 35.82
N ALA A 60 34.59 -2.48 35.93
CA ALA A 60 33.78 -2.91 34.79
C ALA A 60 32.71 -1.89 34.37
N ALA A 61 32.33 -0.97 35.28
CA ALA A 61 31.36 0.09 35.00
C ALA A 61 31.99 1.30 34.29
N ASP A 62 33.32 1.44 34.34
CA ASP A 62 34.06 2.43 33.59
C ASP A 62 34.22 1.97 32.14
N ASP A 63 33.62 2.69 31.19
CA ASP A 63 33.62 2.30 29.77
C ASP A 63 35.01 2.39 29.12
N ASP A 64 35.92 3.19 29.70
CA ASP A 64 37.30 3.40 29.23
C ASP A 64 38.30 2.41 29.87
N SER A 65 37.81 1.52 30.73
CA SER A 65 38.60 0.49 31.40
C SER A 65 38.96 -0.66 30.46
N PHE A 66 40.19 -1.15 30.57
CA PHE A 66 40.64 -2.35 29.84
C PHE A 66 39.80 -3.59 30.15
N LEU A 67 39.27 -3.70 31.37
CA LEU A 67 38.38 -4.80 31.74
C LEU A 67 37.04 -4.71 31.00
N ALA A 68 36.44 -3.53 30.94
CA ALA A 68 35.16 -3.32 30.28
C ALA A 68 35.26 -3.60 28.77
N GLU A 69 36.36 -3.15 28.15
CA GLU A 69 36.65 -3.44 26.74
C GLU A 69 36.76 -4.95 26.49
N ARG A 70 37.55 -5.67 27.30
CA ARG A 70 37.73 -7.13 27.17
C ARG A 70 36.42 -7.90 27.40
N LEU A 71 35.61 -7.50 28.38
CA LEU A 71 34.30 -8.10 28.62
C LEU A 71 33.36 -7.90 27.41
N LYS A 72 33.35 -6.70 26.82
CA LYS A 72 32.59 -6.39 25.60
C LYS A 72 33.12 -7.20 24.41
N ALA A 73 34.44 -7.28 24.25
CA ALA A 73 35.09 -8.04 23.19
C ALA A 73 34.72 -9.54 23.26
N GLY A 74 34.73 -10.15 24.44
CA GLY A 74 34.31 -11.54 24.63
C GLY A 74 32.87 -11.81 24.18
N LYS A 75 31.94 -10.90 24.53
CA LYS A 75 30.53 -10.98 24.09
C LYS A 75 30.36 -10.84 22.58
N ILE A 76 31.05 -9.87 21.98
CA ILE A 76 31.01 -9.64 20.54
C ILE A 76 31.59 -10.85 19.80
N LYS A 77 32.72 -11.38 20.28
CA LYS A 77 33.39 -12.55 19.70
C LYS A 77 32.49 -13.78 19.72
N GLN A 78 31.90 -14.10 20.88
CA GLN A 78 30.96 -15.22 21.01
C GLN A 78 29.73 -15.05 20.09
N ASP A 79 29.11 -13.86 20.06
CA ASP A 79 27.97 -13.57 19.18
C ASP A 79 28.34 -13.72 17.69
N MET A 80 29.55 -13.30 17.29
CA MET A 80 30.03 -13.49 15.91
C MET A 80 30.30 -14.96 15.59
N ASP A 81 30.96 -15.69 16.49
CA ASP A 81 31.30 -17.10 16.29
C ASP A 81 30.03 -17.97 16.20
N GLU A 82 29.04 -17.73 17.06
CA GLU A 82 27.73 -18.40 17.00
C GLU A 82 27.01 -18.12 15.67
N ARG A 83 27.01 -16.86 15.22
CA ARG A 83 26.41 -16.47 13.94
C ARG A 83 27.12 -17.06 12.73
N LEU A 84 28.45 -17.13 12.76
CA LEU A 84 29.24 -17.78 11.71
C LEU A 84 28.99 -19.29 11.67
N GLY A 85 28.92 -19.92 12.84
CA GLY A 85 28.54 -21.33 12.98
C GLY A 85 27.15 -21.60 12.41
N LEU A 86 26.16 -20.78 12.78
CA LEU A 86 24.81 -20.86 12.26
C LEU A 86 24.76 -20.65 10.74
N HIS A 87 25.52 -19.67 10.23
CA HIS A 87 25.64 -19.41 8.79
C HIS A 87 26.20 -20.60 8.02
N ARG A 88 27.21 -21.27 8.57
CA ARG A 88 27.78 -22.46 7.96
C ARG A 88 26.75 -23.59 7.89
N LEU A 89 26.03 -23.87 8.98
CA LEU A 89 24.97 -24.89 9.01
C LEU A 89 23.85 -24.60 8.00
N ALA A 90 23.46 -23.32 7.88
CA ALA A 90 22.46 -22.90 6.90
C ALA A 90 22.96 -23.07 5.44
N ALA A 91 24.25 -22.82 5.19
CA ALA A 91 24.89 -23.03 3.88
C ALA A 91 25.02 -24.52 3.53
N GLU A 92 25.19 -25.38 4.53
CA GLU A 92 25.19 -26.85 4.40
C GLU A 92 23.78 -27.44 4.16
N GLY A 93 22.73 -26.63 4.31
CA GLY A 93 21.35 -26.99 3.97
C GLY A 93 20.44 -27.31 5.16
N ASP A 94 20.85 -27.01 6.39
CA ASP A 94 20.00 -27.21 7.58
C ASP A 94 18.81 -26.23 7.61
N VAL A 95 17.60 -26.76 7.50
CA VAL A 95 16.36 -25.98 7.38
C VAL A 95 16.05 -25.14 8.64
N PRO A 96 16.19 -25.67 9.88
CA PRO A 96 16.14 -24.89 11.10
C PRO A 96 17.13 -23.71 11.13
N ALA A 97 18.41 -23.94 10.77
CA ALA A 97 19.41 -22.87 10.73
C ALA A 97 19.07 -21.78 9.71
N GLN A 98 18.58 -22.15 8.52
CA GLN A 98 18.13 -21.19 7.51
C GLN A 98 17.00 -20.30 8.03
N LYS A 99 16.02 -20.87 8.73
CA LYS A 99 14.92 -20.11 9.34
C LYS A 99 15.43 -19.15 10.42
N GLN A 100 16.30 -19.63 11.31
CA GLN A 100 16.86 -18.78 12.38
C GLN A 100 17.67 -17.62 11.82
N ILE A 101 18.49 -17.84 10.78
CA ILE A 101 19.23 -16.76 10.12
C ILE A 101 18.28 -15.75 9.46
N HIS A 102 17.22 -16.23 8.82
CA HIS A 102 16.22 -15.36 8.22
C HIS A 102 15.56 -14.46 9.27
N ASP A 103 15.17 -15.01 10.42
CA ASP A 103 14.56 -14.24 11.52
C ASP A 103 15.55 -13.25 12.16
N ILE A 104 16.82 -13.63 12.30
CA ILE A 104 17.91 -12.76 12.76
C ILE A 104 18.14 -11.61 11.77
N LYS A 105 18.23 -11.90 10.47
CA LYS A 105 18.36 -10.89 9.41
C LYS A 105 17.17 -9.95 9.40
N ARG A 106 15.95 -10.47 9.53
CA ARG A 106 14.71 -9.69 9.63
C ARG A 106 14.72 -8.77 10.85
N THR A 107 15.13 -9.25 12.02
CA THR A 107 15.15 -8.44 13.26
C THR A 107 16.23 -7.36 13.21
N ARG A 108 17.40 -7.67 12.65
CA ARG A 108 18.48 -6.69 12.47
C ARG A 108 18.12 -5.66 11.40
N ALA A 109 17.56 -6.11 10.27
CA ALA A 109 17.00 -5.24 9.25
C ALA A 109 15.92 -4.34 9.88
N PHE A 110 14.99 -4.88 10.67
CA PHE A 110 13.99 -4.10 11.39
C PHE A 110 14.63 -3.05 12.31
N LYS A 111 15.68 -3.39 13.08
CA LYS A 111 16.32 -2.43 14.00
C LYS A 111 17.08 -1.31 13.28
N ILE A 112 17.77 -1.62 12.17
CA ILE A 112 18.51 -0.65 11.34
C ILE A 112 17.52 0.21 10.53
N SER A 113 16.54 -0.44 9.92
CA SER A 113 15.52 0.16 9.06
C SER A 113 14.54 1.04 9.85
N LYS A 114 14.29 0.76 11.14
CA LYS A 114 13.52 1.63 12.03
C LYS A 114 14.20 2.99 12.29
N MET A 115 15.48 3.19 11.97
CA MET A 115 16.10 4.53 11.99
C MET A 115 16.14 5.19 10.61
N ASP A 116 16.31 4.43 9.53
CA ASP A 116 16.42 4.97 8.16
C ASP A 116 15.06 5.21 7.47
N ILE A 117 14.07 4.33 7.64
CA ILE A 117 12.72 4.45 7.01
C ILE A 117 11.99 5.71 7.47
N PHE A 118 12.23 6.14 8.71
CA PHE A 118 11.59 7.29 9.30
C PHE A 118 12.27 8.62 8.93
N GLY A 119 13.42 8.58 8.23
CA GLY A 119 14.31 9.74 8.07
C GLY A 119 14.50 10.32 6.67
N THR A 120 14.29 9.59 5.56
CA THR A 120 14.80 10.05 4.24
C THR A 120 13.87 9.84 3.03
N PHE A 121 14.25 10.49 1.91
CA PHE A 121 13.56 10.64 0.61
C PHE A 121 13.12 9.34 -0.08
N GLU A 122 13.56 8.17 0.39
CA GLU A 122 13.25 6.87 -0.22
C GLU A 122 11.79 6.43 0.00
N SER A 123 11.11 6.93 1.04
CA SER A 123 9.74 6.54 1.37
C SER A 123 8.73 6.86 0.26
N LYS A 124 8.94 7.96 -0.49
CA LYS A 124 8.08 8.33 -1.63
C LYS A 124 8.26 7.39 -2.81
N LYS A 125 9.51 7.00 -3.10
CA LYS A 125 9.82 6.05 -4.18
C LYS A 125 9.30 4.66 -3.86
N ILE A 126 9.40 4.25 -2.58
CA ILE A 126 8.79 3.02 -2.06
C ILE A 126 7.28 3.05 -2.24
N LEU A 127 6.62 4.17 -1.92
CA LEU A 127 5.17 4.34 -2.11
C LEU A 127 4.74 4.29 -3.59
N GLU A 128 5.51 4.92 -4.49
CA GLU A 128 5.27 4.86 -5.95
C GLU A 128 5.41 3.43 -6.47
N SER A 129 6.52 2.76 -6.13
CA SER A 129 6.73 1.33 -6.42
C SER A 129 5.56 0.48 -5.93
N LEU A 130 5.09 0.73 -4.70
CA LEU A 130 3.97 0.01 -4.10
C LEU A 130 2.65 0.22 -4.86
N ASN A 131 2.36 1.47 -5.25
CA ASN A 131 1.17 1.79 -6.02
C ASN A 131 1.22 1.12 -7.40
N ASP A 132 2.38 1.11 -8.05
CA ASP A 132 2.58 0.42 -9.33
C ASP A 132 2.39 -1.10 -9.19
N TYR A 133 2.88 -1.71 -8.10
CA TYR A 133 2.65 -3.13 -7.80
C TYR A 133 1.16 -3.45 -7.61
N ILE A 134 0.45 -2.61 -6.84
CA ILE A 134 -0.99 -2.76 -6.58
C ILE A 134 -1.79 -2.60 -7.89
N GLN A 135 -1.45 -1.62 -8.72
CA GLN A 135 -2.12 -1.40 -10.01
C GLN A 135 -1.82 -2.50 -11.03
N ALA A 136 -0.61 -3.06 -11.02
CA ALA A 136 -0.22 -4.14 -11.91
C ALA A 136 -0.78 -5.52 -11.51
N GLY A 137 -1.41 -5.65 -10.33
CA GLY A 137 -1.98 -6.90 -9.83
C GLY A 137 -0.96 -8.03 -9.62
N LYS A 138 0.33 -7.68 -9.46
CA LYS A 138 1.42 -8.66 -9.28
C LYS A 138 1.33 -9.32 -7.90
N SER A 139 1.79 -10.57 -7.83
CA SER A 139 1.78 -11.32 -6.56
C SER A 139 2.74 -10.71 -5.55
N ILE A 140 2.35 -10.71 -4.26
CA ILE A 140 3.10 -10.17 -3.10
C ILE A 140 4.51 -10.80 -2.91
N LYS A 141 4.87 -11.83 -3.69
CA LYS A 141 6.14 -12.57 -3.56
C LYS A 141 7.39 -11.78 -3.95
N ASP A 142 7.26 -10.66 -4.67
CA ASP A 142 8.40 -9.88 -5.19
C ASP A 142 8.67 -8.58 -4.39
N ILE A 143 7.97 -8.36 -3.27
CA ILE A 143 8.12 -7.18 -2.43
C ILE A 143 9.43 -7.25 -1.63
N SER A 144 10.20 -6.15 -1.64
CA SER A 144 11.41 -5.99 -0.83
C SER A 144 11.08 -6.00 0.67
N ALA A 145 12.03 -6.43 1.51
CA ALA A 145 11.87 -6.40 2.96
C ALA A 145 11.59 -4.98 3.51
N GLU A 146 12.10 -3.94 2.84
CA GLU A 146 11.88 -2.53 3.19
C GLU A 146 10.46 -2.06 2.81
N GLU A 147 9.98 -2.44 1.63
CA GLU A 147 8.62 -2.17 1.16
C GLU A 147 7.58 -2.85 2.07
N GLN A 148 7.84 -4.09 2.49
CA GLN A 148 6.98 -4.82 3.42
C GLN A 148 6.89 -4.13 4.79
N LEU A 149 8.04 -3.70 5.33
CA LEU A 149 8.09 -2.97 6.60
C LEU A 149 7.37 -1.62 6.51
N TYR A 150 7.45 -0.96 5.36
CA TYR A 150 6.73 0.27 5.10
C TYR A 150 5.21 0.05 5.08
N ILE A 151 4.73 -1.00 4.39
CA ILE A 151 3.32 -1.40 4.40
C ILE A 151 2.85 -1.68 5.82
N ASP A 152 3.57 -2.50 6.58
CA ASP A 152 3.21 -2.87 7.96
C ASP A 152 3.05 -1.61 8.83
N THR A 153 3.90 -0.60 8.62
CA THR A 153 3.81 0.69 9.30
C THR A 153 2.55 1.47 8.89
N LEU A 154 2.23 1.53 7.60
CA LEU A 154 1.03 2.20 7.12
C LEU A 154 -0.25 1.49 7.61
N VAL A 155 -0.26 0.15 7.66
CA VAL A 155 -1.35 -0.65 8.25
C VAL A 155 -1.52 -0.33 9.73
N PHE A 156 -0.41 -0.25 10.47
CA PHE A 156 -0.45 0.11 11.88
C PHE A 156 -1.00 1.53 12.11
N ILE A 157 -0.66 2.49 11.25
CA ILE A 157 -1.25 3.84 11.27
C ILE A 157 -2.77 3.79 11.03
N ARG A 158 -3.24 2.99 10.06
CA ARG A 158 -4.68 2.82 9.77
C ARG A 158 -5.43 2.26 10.96
N ASP A 159 -4.87 1.24 11.61
CA ASP A 159 -5.51 0.58 12.76
C ASP A 159 -5.57 1.51 13.96
N MET A 160 -4.49 2.28 14.19
CA MET A 160 -4.45 3.33 15.21
C MET A 160 -5.48 4.43 14.95
N ASP A 161 -5.63 4.89 13.70
CA ASP A 161 -6.63 5.90 13.34
C ASP A 161 -8.06 5.40 13.58
N GLY A 162 -8.35 4.14 13.24
CA GLY A 162 -9.67 3.54 13.43
C GLY A 162 -10.13 3.50 14.90
N ILE A 163 -9.19 3.44 15.85
CA ILE A 163 -9.48 3.32 17.29
C ILE A 163 -9.36 4.68 18.00
N TYR A 164 -8.30 5.45 17.71
CA TYR A 164 -7.91 6.64 18.48
C TYR A 164 -7.98 7.95 17.68
N GLY A 165 -8.14 7.86 16.36
CA GLY A 165 -8.20 9.00 15.45
C GLY A 165 -6.85 9.64 15.12
N ARG A 166 -6.88 10.53 14.11
CA ARG A 166 -5.71 11.21 13.53
C ARG A 166 -4.74 11.82 14.56
N LYS A 167 -5.23 12.67 15.45
CA LYS A 167 -4.37 13.48 16.34
C LYS A 167 -3.57 12.60 17.29
N ALA A 168 -4.23 11.63 17.93
CA ALA A 168 -3.58 10.68 18.84
C ALA A 168 -2.57 9.79 18.11
N THR A 169 -2.92 9.36 16.88
CA THR A 169 -2.03 8.56 16.03
C THR A 169 -0.76 9.33 15.68
N VAL A 170 -0.88 10.57 15.17
CA VAL A 170 0.29 11.40 14.81
C VAL A 170 1.17 11.68 16.04
N GLU A 171 0.58 12.02 17.19
CA GLU A 171 1.33 12.25 18.43
C GLU A 171 2.07 11.00 18.92
N PHE A 172 1.47 9.81 18.78
CA PHE A 172 2.09 8.55 19.15
C PHE A 172 3.36 8.29 18.35
N PHE A 173 3.32 8.51 17.04
CA PHE A 173 4.49 8.36 16.18
C PHE A 173 5.59 9.39 16.47
N VAL A 174 5.22 10.63 16.80
CA VAL A 174 6.19 11.65 17.23
C VAL A 174 6.88 11.25 18.54
N LYS A 175 6.11 10.84 19.57
CA LYS A 175 6.63 10.57 20.91
C LYS A 175 7.40 9.26 21.02
N HIS A 176 6.89 8.19 20.41
CA HIS A 176 7.45 6.84 20.57
C HIS A 176 8.44 6.44 19.48
N PHE A 177 8.39 7.08 18.31
CA PHE A 177 9.30 6.80 17.20
C PHE A 177 10.23 7.97 16.88
N GLY A 178 10.17 9.07 17.65
CA GLY A 178 11.07 10.22 17.49
C GLY A 178 10.90 10.95 16.14
N LEU A 179 9.77 10.74 15.48
CA LEU A 179 9.49 11.33 14.17
C LEU A 179 9.24 12.84 14.26
N LYS A 180 9.67 13.59 13.24
CA LYS A 180 9.22 14.97 13.07
C LYS A 180 7.70 14.97 12.82
N HIS A 181 6.99 15.90 13.46
CA HIS A 181 5.53 16.02 13.33
C HIS A 181 5.06 16.09 11.87
N GLN A 182 5.78 16.84 11.03
CA GLN A 182 5.47 16.93 9.61
C GLN A 182 5.50 15.55 8.92
N ARG A 183 6.57 14.77 9.13
CA ARG A 183 6.71 13.44 8.53
C ARG A 183 5.66 12.46 9.04
N ALA A 184 5.33 12.50 10.34
CA ALA A 184 4.26 11.67 10.90
C ALA A 184 2.89 11.99 10.28
N SER A 185 2.61 13.28 9.99
CA SER A 185 1.39 13.66 9.27
C SER A 185 1.40 13.23 7.80
N GLU A 186 2.55 13.34 7.12
CA GLU A 186 2.70 12.86 5.73
C GLU A 186 2.48 11.34 5.63
N MET A 187 3.07 10.56 6.54
CA MET A 187 2.85 9.10 6.61
C MET A 187 1.39 8.73 6.87
N TYR A 188 0.70 9.54 7.67
CA TYR A 188 -0.73 9.39 7.91
C TYR A 188 -1.54 9.61 6.63
N GLU A 189 -1.23 10.65 5.87
CA GLU A 189 -1.89 10.94 4.59
C GLU A 189 -1.56 9.90 3.52
N GLU A 190 -0.31 9.42 3.48
CA GLU A 190 0.13 8.31 2.64
C GLU A 190 -0.62 7.00 2.95
N SER A 191 -0.82 6.68 4.23
CA SER A 191 -1.64 5.52 4.66
C SER A 191 -3.07 5.67 4.17
N LEU A 192 -3.67 6.85 4.35
CA LEU A 192 -5.04 7.09 3.88
C LEU A 192 -5.17 6.94 2.36
N ASN A 193 -4.22 7.49 1.60
CA ASN A 193 -4.23 7.41 0.14
C ASN A 193 -4.03 5.96 -0.33
N LEU A 194 -3.16 5.19 0.32
CA LEU A 194 -2.92 3.80 -0.04
C LEU A 194 -4.15 2.91 0.23
N PHE A 195 -4.77 3.04 1.40
CA PHE A 195 -5.89 2.16 1.79
C PHE A 195 -7.26 2.66 1.34
N PHE A 196 -7.42 3.96 1.04
CA PHE A 196 -8.71 4.55 0.71
C PHE A 196 -8.74 5.37 -0.59
N GLY A 197 -7.60 5.55 -1.28
CA GLY A 197 -7.48 6.42 -2.47
C GLY A 197 -8.26 5.96 -3.71
N ASN A 198 -8.70 4.70 -3.77
CA ASN A 198 -9.54 4.19 -4.86
C ASN A 198 -10.68 3.32 -4.32
N ARG A 199 -11.71 3.94 -3.73
CA ARG A 199 -12.99 3.25 -3.56
C ARG A 199 -13.80 3.36 -4.86
N ASN A 200 -13.51 2.51 -5.84
CA ASN A 200 -14.54 2.00 -6.76
C ASN A 200 -15.49 1.04 -6.01
N ILE A 201 -15.83 1.36 -4.76
CA ILE A 201 -16.75 0.56 -3.96
C ILE A 201 -18.13 0.96 -4.40
N ASN A 202 -18.84 -0.01 -4.98
CA ASN A 202 -20.25 0.11 -5.30
C ASN A 202 -21.01 0.71 -4.08
N LYS A 203 -21.87 1.69 -4.31
CA LYS A 203 -22.72 2.32 -3.28
C LYS A 203 -23.43 1.27 -2.41
N LYS A 204 -23.82 0.12 -2.99
CA LYS A 204 -24.38 -1.03 -2.26
C LYS A 204 -23.40 -1.62 -1.23
N SER A 205 -22.16 -1.86 -1.64
CA SER A 205 -21.10 -2.39 -0.75
C SER A 205 -20.68 -1.37 0.32
N LEU A 206 -20.75 -0.08 0.02
CA LEU A 206 -20.49 0.97 1.00
C LEU A 206 -21.56 1.01 2.10
N ARG A 207 -22.84 0.88 1.71
CA ARG A 207 -23.98 0.76 2.63
C ARG A 207 -23.84 -0.46 3.54
N ALA A 208 -23.51 -1.62 2.98
CA ALA A 208 -23.28 -2.83 3.76
C ALA A 208 -22.18 -2.64 4.82
N LYS A 209 -21.03 -2.07 4.44
CA LYS A 209 -19.93 -1.83 5.40
C LYS A 209 -20.34 -0.91 6.56
N PHE A 210 -21.14 0.13 6.30
CA PHE A 210 -21.60 1.01 7.36
C PHE A 210 -22.71 0.37 8.21
N ALA A 211 -23.57 -0.45 7.62
CA ALA A 211 -24.52 -1.27 8.35
C ALA A 211 -23.81 -2.25 9.30
N ASP A 212 -22.78 -2.96 8.85
CA ASP A 212 -21.97 -3.87 9.68
C ASP A 212 -21.34 -3.15 10.88
N LYS A 213 -20.88 -1.91 10.70
CA LYS A 213 -20.35 -1.08 11.80
C LYS A 213 -21.42 -0.73 12.82
N LEU A 214 -22.64 -0.40 12.36
CA LEU A 214 -23.76 -0.12 13.26
C LEU A 214 -24.22 -1.38 14.00
N GLU A 215 -24.22 -2.55 13.35
CA GLU A 215 -24.50 -3.83 14.00
C GLU A 215 -23.44 -4.18 15.05
N GLN A 216 -22.16 -3.97 14.76
CA GLN A 216 -21.09 -4.15 15.74
C GLN A 216 -21.25 -3.22 16.95
N ALA A 217 -21.55 -1.94 16.70
CA ALA A 217 -21.84 -0.98 17.77
C ALA A 217 -23.07 -1.40 18.58
N ALA A 218 -24.13 -1.87 17.92
CA ALA A 218 -25.32 -2.40 18.57
C ALA A 218 -24.98 -3.62 19.45
N ASN A 219 -24.18 -4.56 18.96
CA ASN A 219 -23.77 -5.73 19.74
C ASN A 219 -22.97 -5.34 21.00
N VAL A 220 -22.12 -4.31 20.93
CA VAL A 220 -21.43 -3.78 22.12
C VAL A 220 -22.42 -3.15 23.10
N VAL A 221 -23.42 -2.41 22.61
CA VAL A 221 -24.49 -1.85 23.47
C VAL A 221 -25.29 -2.98 24.14
N ALA A 222 -25.66 -4.02 23.40
CA ALA A 222 -26.40 -5.17 23.94
C ALA A 222 -25.60 -5.94 25.00
N GLN A 223 -24.28 -6.09 24.83
CA GLN A 223 -23.42 -6.75 25.81
C GLN A 223 -23.27 -5.97 27.12
N ASN A 224 -23.39 -4.63 27.06
CA ASN A 224 -23.25 -3.73 28.20
C ASN A 224 -24.60 -3.14 28.67
N ALA A 225 -25.72 -3.68 28.20
CA ALA A 225 -27.04 -3.15 28.50
C ALA A 225 -27.51 -3.57 29.89
N GLU A 226 -27.73 -2.60 30.77
CA GLU A 226 -28.27 -2.83 32.13
C GLU A 226 -29.69 -2.27 32.26
N SER A 227 -30.05 -1.28 31.45
CA SER A 227 -31.33 -0.59 31.49
C SER A 227 -32.18 -0.80 30.24
N SER A 228 -33.50 -0.64 30.37
CA SER A 228 -34.45 -0.60 29.24
C SER A 228 -34.06 0.47 28.19
N ARG A 229 -33.41 1.55 28.64
CA ARG A 229 -32.95 2.64 27.76
C ARG A 229 -31.80 2.21 26.84
N ASP A 230 -30.95 1.29 27.28
CA ASP A 230 -29.84 0.78 26.47
C ASP A 230 -30.35 -0.14 25.36
N TRP A 231 -31.40 -0.90 25.65
CA TRP A 231 -32.12 -1.68 24.64
C TRP A 231 -32.85 -0.82 23.61
N GLU A 232 -33.32 0.37 23.99
CA GLU A 232 -33.86 1.36 23.04
C GLU A 232 -32.76 1.88 22.11
N VAL A 233 -31.56 2.16 22.63
CA VAL A 233 -30.40 2.55 21.82
C VAL A 233 -29.99 1.43 20.87
N TYR A 234 -29.96 0.18 21.34
CA TYR A 234 -29.74 -1.00 20.50
C TYR A 234 -30.75 -1.06 19.35
N GLY A 235 -32.04 -0.96 19.65
CA GLY A 235 -33.10 -0.99 18.63
C GLY A 235 -32.97 0.13 17.60
N ASN A 236 -32.58 1.33 18.05
CA ASN A 236 -32.33 2.47 17.17
C ASN A 236 -31.13 2.25 16.24
N LEU A 237 -30.04 1.66 16.73
CA LEU A 237 -28.87 1.34 15.92
C LEU A 237 -29.18 0.27 14.86
N ILE A 238 -29.91 -0.78 15.23
CA ILE A 238 -30.36 -1.82 14.29
C ILE A 238 -31.32 -1.25 13.23
N LYS A 239 -32.24 -0.36 13.62
CA LYS A 239 -33.13 0.31 12.67
C LYS A 239 -32.38 1.19 11.68
N GLN A 240 -31.34 1.89 12.13
CA GLN A 240 -30.46 2.67 11.26
C GLN A 240 -29.65 1.77 10.31
N ALA A 241 -29.14 0.64 10.78
CA ALA A 241 -28.46 -0.35 9.94
C ALA A 241 -29.39 -0.91 8.84
N ALA A 242 -30.64 -1.26 9.20
CA ALA A 242 -31.63 -1.75 8.25
C ALA A 242 -32.00 -0.71 7.18
N SER A 243 -32.15 0.56 7.58
CA SER A 243 -32.40 1.66 6.63
C SER A 243 -31.19 1.93 5.71
N MET A 244 -29.96 1.78 6.22
CA MET A 244 -28.75 1.89 5.38
C MET A 244 -28.71 0.82 4.28
N LEU A 245 -29.18 -0.40 4.59
CA LEU A 245 -29.30 -1.50 3.63
C LEU A 245 -30.46 -1.34 2.65
N GLU A 246 -31.28 -0.29 2.80
CA GLU A 246 -32.50 -0.04 2.03
C GLU A 246 -33.52 -1.19 2.14
N LEU A 247 -33.54 -1.92 3.27
CA LEU A 247 -34.51 -2.98 3.53
C LEU A 247 -35.96 -2.44 3.66
N ASP A 248 -36.09 -1.14 3.88
CA ASP A 248 -37.33 -0.39 3.94
C ASP A 248 -37.90 -0.02 2.55
N LYS A 249 -37.12 -0.19 1.48
CA LYS A 249 -37.55 0.10 0.10
C LYS A 249 -37.95 -1.18 -0.64
N PRO A 250 -38.94 -1.12 -1.53
CA PRO A 250 -39.28 -2.27 -2.37
C PRO A 250 -38.11 -2.61 -3.31
N ASP A 251 -37.91 -3.91 -3.55
CA ASP A 251 -36.88 -4.40 -4.47
C ASP A 251 -37.08 -3.84 -5.88
N VAL A 252 -35.99 -3.39 -6.50
CA VAL A 252 -36.03 -2.89 -7.89
C VAL A 252 -36.26 -4.06 -8.84
N GLU A 253 -37.37 -4.05 -9.55
CA GLU A 253 -37.66 -5.01 -10.62
C GLU A 253 -36.60 -4.88 -11.72
N LYS A 254 -35.79 -5.92 -11.92
CA LYS A 254 -34.85 -5.98 -13.04
C LYS A 254 -35.63 -6.38 -14.28
N LEU A 255 -35.55 -5.57 -15.33
CA LEU A 255 -36.13 -5.92 -16.62
C LEU A 255 -35.50 -7.23 -17.14
N PRO A 256 -36.21 -7.99 -17.98
CA PRO A 256 -35.65 -9.16 -18.65
C PRO A 256 -34.36 -8.80 -19.40
N LYS A 257 -33.36 -9.71 -19.38
CA LYS A 257 -32.04 -9.48 -20.01
C LYS A 257 -32.14 -9.08 -21.48
N GLU A 258 -33.19 -9.51 -22.17
CA GLU A 258 -33.46 -9.23 -23.58
C GLU A 258 -33.67 -7.75 -23.86
N MET A 259 -34.21 -6.98 -22.90
CA MET A 259 -34.43 -5.53 -23.06
C MET A 259 -33.16 -4.69 -22.90
N TYR A 260 -32.09 -5.27 -22.34
CA TYR A 260 -30.79 -4.61 -22.20
C TYR A 260 -29.85 -4.87 -23.39
N LEU A 261 -30.25 -5.73 -24.33
CA LEU A 261 -29.45 -5.95 -25.53
C LEU A 261 -29.45 -4.68 -26.38
N PRO A 262 -28.29 -4.28 -26.92
CA PRO A 262 -28.24 -3.16 -27.84
C PRO A 262 -29.13 -3.45 -29.05
N THR A 263 -29.91 -2.47 -29.48
CA THR A 263 -30.72 -2.61 -30.69
C THR A 263 -29.80 -2.78 -31.90
N ILE A 264 -30.06 -3.82 -32.71
CA ILE A 264 -29.32 -4.05 -33.95
C ILE A 264 -29.85 -3.04 -34.97
N LYS A 265 -29.02 -2.07 -35.35
CA LYS A 265 -29.35 -1.13 -36.44
C LYS A 265 -29.04 -1.80 -37.77
N VAL A 266 -30.08 -2.15 -38.51
CA VAL A 266 -29.96 -2.68 -39.88
C VAL A 266 -30.09 -1.51 -40.86
N TYR A 267 -29.05 -1.25 -41.62
CA TYR A 267 -29.07 -0.27 -42.71
C TYR A 267 -29.21 -1.01 -44.03
N THR A 268 -30.30 -0.78 -44.73
CA THR A 268 -30.62 -1.44 -45.99
C THR A 268 -31.26 -0.44 -46.94
N LEU A 269 -30.98 -0.60 -48.24
CA LEU A 269 -31.67 0.15 -49.30
C LEU A 269 -32.96 -0.54 -49.74
N ASP A 270 -33.16 -1.79 -49.32
CA ASP A 270 -34.29 -2.62 -49.72
C ASP A 270 -35.33 -2.71 -48.59
N ALA A 271 -36.51 -2.16 -48.84
CA ALA A 271 -37.63 -2.15 -47.90
C ALA A 271 -38.07 -3.57 -47.53
N GLU A 272 -37.94 -4.55 -48.43
CA GLU A 272 -38.38 -5.93 -48.20
C GLU A 272 -37.55 -6.61 -47.09
N THR A 273 -36.25 -6.28 -47.00
CA THR A 273 -35.34 -6.87 -46.00
C THR A 273 -35.67 -6.48 -44.55
N VAL A 274 -36.47 -5.42 -44.36
CA VAL A 274 -36.99 -4.98 -43.05
C VAL A 274 -38.50 -5.25 -42.90
N GLY A 275 -39.10 -6.01 -43.82
CA GLY A 275 -40.52 -6.35 -43.80
C GLY A 275 -41.46 -5.19 -44.15
N LEU A 276 -40.93 -4.12 -44.76
CA LEU A 276 -41.75 -3.03 -45.31
C LEU A 276 -42.23 -3.41 -46.72
N PRO A 277 -43.42 -2.94 -47.13
CA PRO A 277 -43.90 -3.21 -48.48
C PRO A 277 -42.97 -2.59 -49.54
N PRO A 278 -42.85 -3.22 -50.73
CA PRO A 278 -42.05 -2.66 -51.80
C PRO A 278 -42.59 -1.30 -52.22
N ILE A 279 -41.68 -0.35 -52.47
CA ILE A 279 -42.03 1.02 -52.84
C ILE A 279 -42.71 1.04 -54.22
N ASN A 280 -43.95 1.52 -54.29
CA ASN A 280 -44.63 1.75 -55.56
C ASN A 280 -44.09 3.02 -56.24
N ARG A 281 -43.23 2.82 -57.24
CA ARG A 281 -42.57 3.93 -57.98
C ARG A 281 -43.55 4.82 -58.74
N MET A 282 -44.74 4.32 -59.09
CA MET A 282 -45.76 5.13 -59.78
C MET A 282 -46.43 6.11 -58.82
N GLU A 283 -46.73 5.67 -57.60
CA GLU A 283 -47.27 6.53 -56.55
C GLU A 283 -46.24 7.58 -56.11
N LEU A 284 -44.98 7.16 -55.94
CA LEU A 284 -43.88 8.08 -55.63
C LEU A 284 -43.69 9.14 -56.72
N ALA A 285 -43.82 8.78 -58.00
CA ALA A 285 -43.75 9.74 -59.10
C ALA A 285 -44.88 10.78 -59.02
N ALA A 286 -46.10 10.32 -58.74
CA ALA A 286 -47.27 11.19 -58.59
C ALA A 286 -47.16 12.13 -57.38
N GLU A 287 -46.58 11.64 -56.28
CA GLU A 287 -46.31 12.45 -55.09
C GLU A 287 -45.26 13.53 -55.36
N ILE A 288 -44.19 13.20 -56.09
CA ILE A 288 -43.18 14.19 -56.52
C ILE A 288 -43.80 15.24 -57.46
N ASP A 289 -44.72 14.85 -58.34
CA ASP A 289 -45.41 15.78 -59.23
C ASP A 289 -46.34 16.74 -58.48
N ALA A 290 -46.90 16.29 -57.36
CA ALA A 290 -47.76 17.10 -56.50
C ALA A 290 -47.01 18.12 -55.63
N LEU A 291 -45.68 18.02 -55.50
CA LEU A 291 -44.87 18.99 -54.72
C LEU A 291 -44.92 20.40 -55.33
N ASP A 292 -44.93 21.44 -54.50
CA ASP A 292 -44.86 22.83 -54.96
C ASP A 292 -43.39 23.27 -55.18
N HIS A 293 -42.77 22.68 -56.19
CA HIS A 293 -41.38 22.94 -56.56
C HIS A 293 -41.22 23.13 -58.08
N PRO A 294 -40.17 23.85 -58.52
CA PRO A 294 -39.86 23.98 -59.93
C PRO A 294 -39.66 22.62 -60.62
N GLU A 295 -40.05 22.51 -61.89
CA GLU A 295 -39.95 21.26 -62.66
C GLU A 295 -38.53 20.68 -62.69
N SER A 296 -37.50 21.53 -62.74
CA SER A 296 -36.08 21.13 -62.67
C SER A 296 -35.74 20.37 -61.36
N VAL A 297 -36.34 20.77 -60.24
CA VAL A 297 -36.14 20.12 -58.94
C VAL A 297 -36.92 18.79 -58.88
N LYS A 298 -38.15 18.78 -59.41
CA LYS A 298 -38.97 17.56 -59.52
C LYS A 298 -38.28 16.50 -60.38
N GLU A 299 -37.68 16.91 -61.49
CA GLU A 299 -36.94 16.02 -62.37
C GLU A 299 -35.69 15.45 -61.68
N SER A 300 -34.95 16.27 -60.93
CA SER A 300 -33.84 15.80 -60.11
C SER A 300 -34.29 14.77 -59.08
N LEU A 301 -35.39 15.03 -58.36
CA LEU A 301 -35.95 14.12 -57.36
C LEU A 301 -36.40 12.78 -57.99
N LYS A 302 -36.99 12.81 -59.19
CA LYS A 302 -37.35 11.59 -59.94
C LYS A 302 -36.12 10.78 -60.39
N GLN A 303 -35.00 11.45 -60.70
CA GLN A 303 -33.73 10.78 -60.99
C GLN A 303 -33.11 10.17 -59.72
N ASP A 304 -33.15 10.87 -58.58
CA ASP A 304 -32.68 10.34 -57.28
C ASP A 304 -33.47 9.12 -56.81
N ALA A 305 -34.79 9.14 -57.05
CA ALA A 305 -35.68 8.03 -56.74
C ALA A 305 -35.57 6.85 -57.74
N LEU A 306 -34.65 6.90 -58.71
CA LEU A 306 -34.49 5.88 -59.77
C LEU A 306 -35.78 5.62 -60.57
N ILE A 307 -36.64 6.63 -60.70
CA ILE A 307 -37.83 6.60 -61.55
C ILE A 307 -37.41 6.93 -62.98
N ASN A 308 -36.62 8.00 -63.13
CA ASN A 308 -36.02 8.40 -64.39
C ASN A 308 -34.55 7.95 -64.47
N LYS A 309 -34.02 7.82 -65.68
CA LYS A 309 -32.60 7.51 -65.90
C LYS A 309 -31.74 8.64 -65.34
N LEU A 310 -30.75 8.30 -64.53
CA LEU A 310 -29.77 9.26 -64.03
C LEU A 310 -28.95 9.86 -65.17
N ASP A 311 -28.98 11.18 -65.27
CA ASP A 311 -28.06 11.94 -66.09
C ASP A 311 -26.92 12.48 -65.22
N ILE A 312 -25.83 11.71 -65.20
CA ILE A 312 -24.65 12.00 -64.37
C ILE A 312 -23.90 13.22 -64.90
N ALA A 313 -23.90 13.44 -66.22
CA ALA A 313 -23.14 14.52 -66.84
C ALA A 313 -23.69 15.90 -66.43
N SER A 314 -24.99 16.11 -66.57
CA SER A 314 -25.61 17.39 -66.18
C SER A 314 -25.57 17.67 -64.68
N ARG A 315 -25.49 16.63 -63.84
CA ARG A 315 -25.29 16.79 -62.39
C ARG A 315 -23.88 17.22 -62.04
N LEU A 316 -22.86 16.66 -62.70
CA LEU A 316 -21.47 17.06 -62.49
C LEU A 316 -21.24 18.51 -62.91
N ASP A 317 -21.84 18.94 -64.02
CA ASP A 317 -21.75 20.33 -64.49
C ASP A 317 -22.37 21.32 -63.49
N LYS A 318 -23.55 21.01 -62.93
CA LYS A 318 -24.20 21.84 -61.88
C LYS A 318 -23.36 21.91 -60.61
N ILE A 319 -22.76 20.80 -60.18
CA ILE A 319 -21.87 20.76 -59.02
C ILE A 319 -20.65 21.66 -59.28
N GLU A 320 -20.06 21.61 -60.47
CA GLU A 320 -18.92 22.47 -60.82
C GLU A 320 -19.28 23.96 -60.85
N GLU A 321 -20.48 24.32 -61.30
CA GLU A 321 -21.00 25.70 -61.23
C GLU A 321 -21.26 26.18 -59.80
N ASP A 322 -21.84 25.33 -58.93
CA ASP A 322 -22.07 25.65 -57.53
C ASP A 322 -20.76 25.75 -56.73
N PHE A 323 -19.71 25.00 -57.09
CA PHE A 323 -18.37 25.13 -56.50
C PHE A 323 -17.60 26.37 -56.96
N LYS A 324 -17.98 26.98 -58.10
CA LYS A 324 -17.35 28.21 -58.64
C LYS A 324 -17.99 29.50 -58.09
N LYS A 325 -19.13 29.41 -57.41
CA LYS A 325 -19.78 30.52 -56.67
C LYS A 325 -19.21 30.69 -55.27
#